data_AF-C7BMN7-F1
#
_entry.id   AF-C7BMN7-F1
#
_cell.length_a   1.000
_cell.length_b   1.000
_cell.length_c   1.000
_cell.angle_alpha   90.00
_cell.angle_beta   90.00
_cell.angle_gamma   90.00
#
_symmetry.space_group_name_H-M   'P 1'
#
loop_
_entity.id
_entity.type
_entity.pdbx_description
1 polymer ?
#
loop_
_entity_poly.entity_id
_entity_poly.type
_entity_poly.pdbx_seq_one_letter_code
_entity_poly.pdbx_strand_id
1 'polypeptide(L)'
;MSTYRPYKEAINFDEIKDQRKDIDILVKVKRERIQRRPEDREEVEKSIAELQAKIPALDAILAKEPPPPELPPHKPLIKVSGVLEEFEPLCVIGYFTDREYDPVAFARQEERELYGGLLLAMAGNTSGSNSPTKVRERDVCDFVRGKINGIPFHGWLGFTVAKAGDYVELAVTEKEGHYVVYAIAHPGLRIVSMTPRCKQGIHSNAKYQICGTWYGSLVLFSVFMIGGIFYEQVREDIIDYIEYISSFLGLMAMVFSPLIYFSCMRNPKPTFRLAEEIFTVLGFPDPTEINLEKFTKKRLKEIKANYPDGKADKEGERVLPDKGCFLSYYYYY
;
A
#
# COMPACT_ATOMS: atom_id res chain seq x y z
N MET A 1 24.74 -11.62 4.89
CA MET A 1 23.68 -11.85 3.88
C MET A 1 22.66 -10.75 4.07
N SER A 2 22.41 -9.91 3.05
CA SER A 2 21.31 -8.94 3.09
C SER A 2 19.99 -9.71 3.00
N THR A 3 19.45 -10.10 4.13
CA THR A 3 18.12 -10.71 4.21
C THR A 3 17.11 -9.57 4.09
N TYR A 4 16.52 -9.42 2.91
CA TYR A 4 15.19 -8.81 2.83
C TYR A 4 14.36 -9.51 3.91
N ARG A 5 13.66 -8.76 4.78
CA ARG A 5 12.76 -9.39 5.75
C ARG A 5 11.87 -10.32 4.93
N PRO A 6 11.91 -11.66 5.16
CA PRO A 6 10.94 -12.53 4.51
C PRO A 6 9.57 -11.92 4.81
N TYR A 7 8.64 -11.95 3.87
CA TYR A 7 7.23 -11.66 4.16
C TYR A 7 6.83 -12.64 5.27
N LYS A 8 7.09 -12.28 6.53
CA LYS A 8 6.66 -13.02 7.71
C LYS A 8 5.16 -13.14 7.58
N GLU A 9 4.61 -14.20 8.13
CA GLU A 9 3.17 -14.43 8.27
C GLU A 9 2.53 -13.19 8.94
N ALA A 10 2.10 -12.23 8.11
CA ALA A 10 1.48 -11.01 8.59
C ALA A 10 0.15 -11.42 9.19
N ILE A 11 -0.14 -10.95 10.39
CA ILE A 11 -1.37 -11.32 11.07
C ILE A 11 -2.53 -10.70 10.31
N ASN A 12 -3.38 -11.54 9.75
CA ASN A 12 -4.62 -11.14 9.10
C ASN A 12 -5.77 -11.20 10.11
N PHE A 13 -6.01 -10.10 10.82
CA PHE A 13 -7.04 -10.06 11.86
C PHE A 13 -8.45 -10.37 11.33
N ASP A 14 -8.76 -10.02 10.09
CA ASP A 14 -10.06 -10.34 9.49
C ASP A 14 -10.22 -11.86 9.32
N GLU A 15 -9.17 -12.55 8.86
CA GLU A 15 -9.18 -14.00 8.75
C GLU A 15 -9.24 -14.69 10.11
N ILE A 16 -8.55 -14.17 11.13
CA ILE A 16 -8.65 -14.69 12.50
C ILE A 16 -10.07 -14.52 13.06
N LYS A 17 -10.72 -13.37 12.79
CA LYS A 17 -12.13 -13.13 13.17
C LYS A 17 -13.07 -14.08 12.45
N ASP A 18 -12.85 -14.34 11.16
CA ASP A 18 -13.68 -15.25 10.38
C ASP A 18 -13.49 -16.70 10.84
N GLN A 19 -12.25 -17.15 11.09
CA GLN A 19 -11.98 -18.44 11.73
C GLN A 19 -12.68 -18.59 13.09
N ARG A 20 -12.68 -17.53 13.90
CA ARG A 20 -13.35 -17.51 15.21
C ARG A 20 -14.86 -17.65 15.08
N LYS A 21 -15.47 -16.96 14.12
CA LYS A 21 -16.91 -17.08 13.79
C LYS A 21 -17.25 -18.46 13.24
N ASP A 22 -16.42 -19.00 12.34
CA ASP A 22 -16.60 -20.32 11.76
C ASP A 22 -16.58 -21.42 12.82
N ILE A 23 -15.69 -21.30 13.81
CA ILE A 23 -15.68 -22.20 14.98
C ILE A 23 -17.01 -22.11 15.74
N ASP A 24 -17.54 -20.92 16.03
CA ASP A 24 -18.82 -20.77 16.72
C ASP A 24 -19.98 -21.39 15.93
N ILE A 25 -20.00 -21.18 14.61
CA ILE A 25 -21.00 -21.76 13.71
C ILE A 25 -20.87 -23.29 13.69
N LEU A 26 -19.66 -23.83 13.53
CA LEU A 26 -19.41 -25.27 13.50
C LEU A 26 -19.79 -25.94 14.82
N VAL A 27 -19.47 -25.32 15.96
CA VAL A 27 -19.86 -25.81 17.28
C VAL A 27 -21.38 -25.84 17.41
N LYS A 28 -22.09 -24.79 16.96
CA LYS A 28 -23.55 -24.75 16.95
C LYS A 28 -24.15 -25.87 16.10
N VAL A 29 -23.68 -26.01 14.85
CA VAL A 29 -24.15 -27.04 13.91
C VAL A 29 -23.90 -28.45 14.47
N LYS A 30 -22.73 -28.68 15.07
CA LYS A 30 -22.39 -29.96 15.71
C LYS A 30 -23.28 -30.27 16.92
N ARG A 31 -23.60 -29.28 17.75
CA ARG A 31 -24.56 -29.45 18.86
C ARG A 31 -25.96 -29.81 18.36
N GLU A 32 -26.43 -29.20 17.28
CA GLU A 32 -27.70 -29.60 16.64
C GLU A 32 -27.64 -31.02 16.08
N ARG A 33 -26.49 -31.47 15.55
CA ARG A 33 -26.30 -32.85 15.08
C ARG A 33 -26.45 -33.86 16.23
N ILE A 34 -25.91 -33.57 17.42
CA ILE A 34 -26.07 -34.43 18.61
C ILE A 34 -27.56 -34.59 18.95
N GLN A 35 -28.35 -33.52 18.84
CA GLN A 35 -29.80 -33.59 19.09
C GLN A 35 -30.54 -34.44 18.06
N ARG A 36 -30.13 -34.38 16.79
CA ARG A 36 -30.76 -35.15 15.69
C ARG A 36 -30.29 -36.60 15.61
N ARG A 37 -29.04 -36.88 15.99
CA ARG A 37 -28.40 -38.21 15.96
C ARG A 37 -27.58 -38.43 17.24
N PRO A 38 -28.21 -38.96 18.30
CA PRO A 38 -27.53 -39.20 19.57
C PRO A 38 -26.48 -40.33 19.48
N GLU A 39 -26.54 -41.16 18.43
CA GLU A 39 -25.58 -42.26 18.19
C GLU A 39 -24.16 -41.75 17.88
N ASP A 40 -24.05 -40.57 17.25
CA ASP A 40 -22.76 -39.94 16.88
C ASP A 40 -22.19 -39.08 18.03
N ARG A 41 -22.81 -39.10 19.21
CA ARG A 41 -22.60 -38.08 20.25
C ARG A 41 -21.14 -37.97 20.70
N GLU A 42 -20.50 -39.09 20.99
CA GLU A 42 -19.14 -39.12 21.53
C GLU A 42 -18.12 -38.57 20.51
N GLU A 43 -18.25 -38.95 19.24
CA GLU A 43 -17.42 -38.44 18.14
C GLU A 43 -17.63 -36.93 17.95
N VAL A 44 -18.88 -36.47 17.97
CA VAL A 44 -19.21 -35.06 17.76
C VAL A 44 -18.75 -34.21 18.95
N GLU A 45 -18.91 -34.66 20.20
CA GLU A 45 -18.41 -33.99 21.40
C GLU A 45 -16.88 -33.86 21.38
N LYS A 46 -16.15 -34.91 20.98
CA LYS A 46 -14.70 -34.84 20.79
C LYS A 46 -14.30 -33.77 19.77
N SER A 47 -15.00 -33.73 18.63
CA SER A 47 -14.73 -32.72 17.60
C SER A 47 -15.07 -31.29 18.05
N ILE A 48 -16.06 -31.11 18.93
CA ILE A 48 -16.37 -29.81 19.55
C ILE A 48 -15.23 -29.40 20.49
N ALA A 49 -14.74 -30.32 21.32
CA ALA A 49 -13.62 -30.05 22.23
C ALA A 49 -12.35 -29.64 21.47
N GLU A 50 -12.04 -30.31 20.36
CA GLU A 50 -10.92 -29.95 19.48
C GLU A 50 -11.06 -28.55 18.87
N LEU A 51 -12.28 -28.14 18.47
CA LEU A 51 -12.54 -26.79 17.97
C LEU A 51 -12.42 -25.75 19.09
N GLN A 52 -12.97 -26.05 20.28
CA GLN A 52 -12.92 -25.16 21.43
C GLN A 52 -11.50 -24.97 21.97
N ALA A 53 -10.63 -25.98 21.85
CA ALA A 53 -9.23 -25.88 22.23
C ALA A 53 -8.45 -24.82 21.43
N LYS A 54 -8.92 -24.45 20.23
CA LYS A 54 -8.30 -23.41 19.39
C LYS A 54 -8.72 -21.99 19.79
N ILE A 55 -9.86 -21.84 20.49
CA ILE A 55 -10.43 -20.52 20.84
C ILE A 55 -9.47 -19.66 21.67
N PRO A 56 -8.83 -20.14 22.76
CA PRO A 56 -7.95 -19.30 23.57
C PRO A 56 -6.76 -18.75 22.78
N ALA A 57 -6.23 -19.52 21.83
CA ALA A 57 -5.13 -19.07 20.97
C ALA A 57 -5.57 -17.97 20.01
N LEU A 58 -6.75 -18.09 19.39
CA LEU A 58 -7.31 -17.06 18.51
C LEU A 58 -7.67 -15.79 19.29
N ASP A 59 -8.30 -15.93 20.46
CA ASP A 59 -8.66 -14.80 21.32
C ASP A 59 -7.42 -14.05 21.83
N ALA A 60 -6.33 -14.78 22.14
CA ALA A 60 -5.04 -14.17 22.50
C ALA A 60 -4.40 -13.37 21.35
N ILE A 61 -4.59 -13.80 20.10
CA ILE A 61 -4.16 -13.05 18.92
C ILE A 61 -5.04 -11.80 18.75
N LEU A 62 -6.37 -11.97 18.80
CA LEU A 62 -7.33 -10.86 18.67
C LEU A 62 -7.16 -9.79 19.75
N ALA A 63 -6.73 -10.16 20.96
CA ALA A 63 -6.43 -9.19 22.02
C ALA A 63 -5.30 -8.21 21.66
N LYS A 64 -4.45 -8.55 20.68
CA LYS A 64 -3.38 -7.69 20.16
C LYS A 64 -3.81 -6.85 18.95
N GLU A 65 -5.09 -6.86 18.60
CA GLU A 65 -5.58 -6.14 17.42
C GLU A 65 -5.28 -4.64 17.54
N PRO A 66 -4.66 -4.04 16.51
CA PRO A 66 -4.43 -2.61 16.47
C PRO A 66 -5.74 -1.83 16.23
N PRO A 67 -5.84 -0.59 16.73
CA PRO A 67 -6.93 0.30 16.33
C PRO A 67 -6.86 0.57 14.82
N PRO A 68 -8.00 0.88 14.17
CA PRO A 68 -8.02 1.20 12.75
C PRO A 68 -7.11 2.40 12.43
N PRO A 69 -6.52 2.45 11.22
CA PRO A 69 -5.66 3.57 10.84
C PRO A 69 -6.42 4.89 10.85
N GLU A 70 -5.86 5.90 11.52
CA GLU A 70 -6.44 7.24 11.59
C GLU A 70 -6.07 8.04 10.34
N LEU A 71 -6.86 7.82 9.28
CA LEU A 71 -6.70 8.48 7.99
C LEU A 71 -8.01 9.15 7.56
N PRO A 72 -7.95 10.36 6.98
CA PRO A 72 -6.78 11.26 6.92
C PRO A 72 -6.44 11.84 8.32
N PRO A 73 -5.24 12.43 8.52
CA PRO A 73 -4.91 13.12 9.77
C PRO A 73 -5.91 14.24 10.07
N HIS A 74 -6.41 14.27 11.31
CA HIS A 74 -7.39 15.29 11.73
C HIS A 74 -6.77 16.64 12.10
N LYS A 75 -5.46 16.66 12.37
CA LYS A 75 -4.69 17.87 12.65
C LYS A 75 -3.40 17.85 11.83
N PRO A 76 -2.79 19.02 11.58
CA PRO A 76 -1.52 19.11 10.87
C PRO A 76 -0.45 18.25 11.54
N LEU A 77 0.43 17.68 10.73
CA LEU A 77 1.58 16.93 11.19
C LEU A 77 2.62 17.84 11.85
N ILE A 78 3.24 17.35 12.91
CA ILE A 78 4.35 17.97 13.62
C ILE A 78 5.55 17.04 13.65
N LYS A 79 6.75 17.62 13.67
CA LYS A 79 7.99 16.85 13.80
C LYS A 79 8.30 16.64 15.26
N VAL A 80 8.49 15.39 15.66
CA VAL A 80 8.99 15.03 16.99
C VAL A 80 10.30 14.27 16.82
N SER A 81 11.39 14.81 17.36
CA SER A 81 12.70 14.19 17.34
C SER A 81 13.08 13.73 18.74
N GLY A 82 13.74 12.58 18.84
CA GLY A 82 14.14 12.03 20.13
C GLY A 82 14.68 10.63 20.03
N VAL A 83 15.04 10.07 21.19
CA VAL A 83 15.45 8.68 21.32
C VAL A 83 14.23 7.84 21.67
N LEU A 84 14.04 6.71 20.99
CA LEU A 84 12.97 5.77 21.30
C LEU A 84 13.22 5.13 22.68
N GLU A 85 12.33 5.37 23.64
CA GLU A 85 12.37 4.73 24.95
C GLU A 85 11.87 3.28 24.84
N GLU A 86 10.77 3.10 24.13
CA GLU A 86 10.10 1.81 23.89
C GLU A 86 9.72 1.72 22.42
N PHE A 87 9.85 0.53 21.82
CA PHE A 87 9.45 0.31 20.44
C PHE A 87 9.09 -1.17 20.21
N GLU A 88 7.84 -1.40 19.83
CA GLU A 88 7.28 -2.72 19.51
C GLU A 88 6.60 -2.66 18.13
N PRO A 89 7.21 -3.25 17.08
CA PRO A 89 6.57 -3.41 15.79
C PRO A 89 5.80 -4.74 15.69
N LEU A 90 4.54 -4.67 15.26
CA LEU A 90 3.68 -5.82 14.98
C LEU A 90 3.39 -5.89 13.47
N CYS A 91 3.80 -6.95 12.80
CA CYS A 91 3.56 -7.13 11.36
C CYS A 91 2.13 -7.63 11.09
N VAL A 92 1.34 -6.82 10.40
CA VAL A 92 -0.10 -7.02 10.24
C VAL A 92 -0.55 -6.72 8.82
N ILE A 93 -1.74 -7.21 8.46
CA ILE A 93 -2.44 -6.75 7.27
C ILE A 93 -3.29 -5.54 7.63
N GLY A 94 -3.05 -4.44 6.92
CA GLY A 94 -3.89 -3.24 6.97
C GLY A 94 -4.43 -2.90 5.58
N TYR A 95 -5.26 -1.87 5.52
CA TYR A 95 -5.90 -1.41 4.30
C TYR A 95 -5.65 0.08 4.13
N PHE A 96 -5.07 0.46 2.99
CA PHE A 96 -4.61 1.82 2.73
C PHE A 96 -5.02 2.27 1.33
N THR A 97 -6.29 2.08 0.97
CA THR A 97 -6.85 2.49 -0.32
C THR A 97 -7.37 3.92 -0.27
N ASP A 98 -7.79 4.45 -1.43
CA ASP A 98 -8.40 5.78 -1.53
C ASP A 98 -9.62 5.92 -0.57
N ARG A 99 -10.26 4.80 -0.18
CA ARG A 99 -11.32 4.74 0.83
C ARG A 99 -10.87 5.14 2.24
N GLU A 100 -9.69 4.70 2.68
CA GLU A 100 -9.17 5.04 4.00
C GLU A 100 -8.59 6.45 4.04
N TYR A 101 -7.98 6.89 2.94
CA TYR A 101 -7.37 8.21 2.86
C TYR A 101 -8.37 9.36 2.65
N ASP A 102 -9.48 9.12 1.95
CA ASP A 102 -10.56 10.08 1.78
C ASP A 102 -11.92 9.35 1.65
N PRO A 103 -12.52 8.94 2.80
CA PRO A 103 -13.76 8.16 2.79
C PRO A 103 -14.93 8.93 2.16
N VAL A 104 -14.96 10.25 2.28
CA VAL A 104 -16.03 11.10 1.76
C VAL A 104 -15.95 11.21 0.24
N ALA A 105 -14.76 11.46 -0.31
CA ALA A 105 -14.58 11.49 -1.75
C ALA A 105 -14.78 10.11 -2.38
N PHE A 106 -14.32 9.05 -1.72
CA PHE A 106 -14.53 7.68 -2.18
C PHE A 106 -16.01 7.32 -2.27
N ALA A 107 -16.80 7.61 -1.23
CA ALA A 107 -18.24 7.32 -1.23
C ALA A 107 -18.97 8.05 -2.37
N ARG A 108 -18.63 9.32 -2.62
CA ARG A 108 -19.19 10.10 -3.74
C ARG A 108 -18.78 9.53 -5.10
N GLN A 109 -17.56 9.02 -5.23
CA GLN A 109 -17.09 8.41 -6.46
C GLN A 109 -17.81 7.08 -6.72
N GLU A 110 -17.92 6.23 -5.70
CA GLU A 110 -18.64 4.95 -5.79
C GLU A 110 -20.11 5.15 -6.17
N GLU A 111 -20.78 6.13 -5.55
CA GLU A 111 -22.14 6.53 -5.90
C GLU A 111 -22.26 6.93 -7.38
N ARG A 112 -21.34 7.77 -7.88
CA ARG A 112 -21.32 8.17 -9.31
C ARG A 112 -21.06 7.00 -10.26
N GLU A 113 -20.16 6.08 -9.90
CA GLU A 113 -19.87 4.88 -10.69
C GLU A 113 -21.11 3.98 -10.76
N LEU A 114 -21.83 3.79 -9.65
CA LEU A 114 -23.09 3.05 -9.58
C LEU A 114 -24.19 3.70 -10.43
N TYR A 115 -24.38 5.02 -10.32
CA TYR A 115 -25.35 5.74 -11.15
C TYR A 115 -24.99 5.68 -12.64
N GLY A 116 -23.71 5.82 -12.98
CA GLY A 116 -23.23 5.70 -14.36
C GLY A 116 -23.49 4.31 -14.95
N GLY A 117 -23.22 3.26 -14.17
CA GLY A 117 -23.50 1.88 -14.56
C GLY A 117 -25.00 1.61 -14.75
N LEU A 118 -25.85 2.16 -13.88
CA LEU A 118 -27.30 2.07 -14.01
C LEU A 118 -27.81 2.77 -15.28
N LEU A 119 -27.30 3.97 -15.58
CA LEU A 119 -27.65 4.70 -16.81
C LEU A 119 -27.26 3.93 -18.07
N LEU A 120 -26.06 3.33 -18.08
CA LEU A 120 -25.61 2.48 -19.20
C LEU A 120 -26.49 1.23 -19.35
N ALA A 121 -26.88 0.61 -18.24
CA ALA A 121 -27.78 -0.54 -18.25
C ALA A 121 -29.17 -0.17 -18.82
N MET A 122 -29.72 0.98 -18.41
CA MET A 122 -30.99 1.50 -18.95
C MET A 122 -30.89 1.83 -20.45
N ALA A 123 -29.72 2.26 -20.93
CA ALA A 123 -29.46 2.51 -22.35
C ALA A 123 -29.27 1.22 -23.18
N GLY A 124 -29.48 0.04 -22.60
CA GLY A 124 -29.34 -1.26 -23.28
C GLY A 124 -27.90 -1.79 -23.32
N ASN A 125 -26.94 -1.08 -22.72
CA ASN A 125 -25.54 -1.49 -22.66
C ASN A 125 -25.29 -2.30 -21.38
N THR A 126 -25.51 -3.61 -21.45
CA THR A 126 -25.27 -4.55 -20.33
C THR A 126 -23.78 -4.71 -19.98
N SER A 127 -22.88 -4.33 -20.88
CA SER A 127 -21.42 -4.32 -20.65
C SER A 127 -20.99 -3.30 -19.59
N GLY A 128 -21.79 -2.25 -19.36
CA GLY A 128 -21.56 -1.20 -18.37
C GLY A 128 -22.30 -1.38 -17.05
N SER A 129 -23.17 -2.38 -16.91
CA SER A 129 -23.99 -2.57 -15.69
C SER A 129 -23.21 -3.14 -14.51
N ASN A 130 -22.04 -3.71 -14.78
CA ASN A 130 -21.20 -4.35 -13.77
C ASN A 130 -20.15 -3.34 -13.31
N SER A 131 -20.53 -2.46 -12.38
CA SER A 131 -19.52 -1.76 -11.57
C SER A 131 -19.11 -2.73 -10.46
N PRO A 132 -17.98 -3.45 -10.56
CA PRO A 132 -17.53 -4.27 -9.45
C PRO A 132 -17.29 -3.36 -8.25
N THR A 133 -17.83 -3.73 -7.09
CA THR A 133 -17.41 -3.13 -5.83
C THR A 133 -15.90 -3.28 -5.74
N LYS A 134 -15.17 -2.16 -5.62
CA LYS A 134 -13.71 -2.18 -5.60
C LYS A 134 -13.26 -3.02 -4.41
N VAL A 135 -12.69 -4.19 -4.69
CA VAL A 135 -12.18 -5.10 -3.66
C VAL A 135 -11.12 -4.33 -2.86
N ARG A 136 -11.29 -4.33 -1.54
CA ARG A 136 -10.38 -3.65 -0.63
C ARG A 136 -9.00 -4.29 -0.73
N GLU A 137 -7.99 -3.52 -1.14
CA GLU A 137 -6.64 -4.04 -1.34
C GLU A 137 -5.91 -4.15 0.01
N ARG A 138 -5.32 -5.33 0.25
CA ARG A 138 -4.56 -5.64 1.46
C ARG A 138 -3.11 -5.17 1.31
N ASP A 139 -2.60 -4.54 2.35
CA ASP A 139 -1.22 -4.06 2.45
C ASP A 139 -0.55 -4.67 3.69
N VAL A 140 0.65 -5.24 3.50
CA VAL A 140 1.46 -5.74 4.61
C VAL A 140 2.23 -4.57 5.21
N CYS A 141 2.07 -4.34 6.51
CA CYS A 141 2.61 -3.18 7.20
C CYS A 141 3.00 -3.55 8.64
N ASP A 142 3.83 -2.72 9.27
CA ASP A 142 4.11 -2.81 10.69
C ASP A 142 3.20 -1.79 11.41
N PHE A 143 2.38 -2.29 12.33
CA PHE A 143 1.75 -1.46 13.33
C PHE A 143 2.73 -1.28 14.48
N VAL A 144 3.17 -0.04 14.72
CA VAL A 144 4.19 0.28 15.73
C VAL A 144 3.54 0.85 16.97
N ARG A 145 4.05 0.45 18.14
CA ARG A 145 3.81 1.10 19.43
C ARG A 145 5.13 1.48 20.05
N GLY A 146 5.16 2.57 20.79
CA GLY A 146 6.37 2.97 21.46
C GLY A 146 6.20 4.20 22.30
N LYS A 147 7.33 4.74 22.76
CA LYS A 147 7.39 5.92 23.58
C LYS A 147 8.59 6.79 23.21
N ILE A 148 8.35 8.08 23.09
CA ILE A 148 9.37 9.08 22.74
C ILE A 148 9.15 10.32 23.59
N ASN A 149 10.22 10.87 24.15
CA ASN A 149 10.16 12.07 25.00
C ASN A 149 9.10 11.99 26.11
N GLY A 150 8.92 10.82 26.73
CA GLY A 150 7.92 10.60 27.76
C GLY A 150 6.49 10.31 27.25
N ILE A 151 6.21 10.45 25.96
CA ILE A 151 4.85 10.38 25.39
C ILE A 151 4.68 9.08 24.58
N PRO A 152 3.61 8.29 24.83
CA PRO A 152 3.34 7.09 24.06
C PRO A 152 2.87 7.43 22.65
N PHE A 153 3.20 6.57 21.70
CA PHE A 153 2.79 6.72 20.31
C PHE A 153 2.37 5.39 19.70
N HIS A 154 1.54 5.46 18.68
CA HIS A 154 1.26 4.33 17.80
C HIS A 154 1.07 4.78 16.36
N GLY A 155 1.22 3.87 15.41
CA GLY A 155 1.06 4.23 14.00
C GLY A 155 1.09 3.04 13.07
N TRP A 156 0.55 3.24 11.88
CA TRP A 156 0.59 2.25 10.82
C TRP A 156 1.62 2.67 9.78
N LEU A 157 2.67 1.87 9.65
CA LEU A 157 3.84 2.20 8.84
C LEU A 157 4.27 1.03 7.96
N GLY A 158 5.11 1.32 6.98
CA GLY A 158 5.92 0.33 6.33
C GLY A 158 6.84 -0.41 7.30
N PHE A 159 7.65 -1.31 6.73
CA PHE A 159 8.63 -2.05 7.50
C PHE A 159 9.56 -1.12 8.25
N THR A 160 9.71 -1.39 9.55
CA THR A 160 10.58 -0.61 10.43
C THR A 160 11.76 -1.44 10.89
N VAL A 161 12.91 -0.80 10.99
CA VAL A 161 14.15 -1.38 11.56
C VAL A 161 14.59 -0.67 12.83
N ALA A 162 13.85 0.37 13.23
CA ALA A 162 14.12 1.13 14.44
C ALA A 162 14.00 0.23 15.67
N LYS A 163 14.82 0.52 16.68
CA LYS A 163 14.83 -0.17 17.97
C LYS A 163 14.79 0.86 19.10
N ALA A 164 14.38 0.41 20.28
CA ALA A 164 14.55 1.21 21.48
C ALA A 164 16.05 1.59 21.65
N GLY A 165 16.32 2.86 21.93
CA GLY A 165 17.66 3.44 21.96
C GLY A 165 18.08 4.15 20.67
N ASP A 166 17.37 3.97 19.55
CA ASP A 166 17.68 4.68 18.31
C ASP A 166 17.16 6.12 18.34
N TYR A 167 17.95 7.04 17.79
CA TYR A 167 17.51 8.41 17.53
C TYR A 167 16.71 8.47 16.23
N VAL A 168 15.47 8.94 16.31
CA VAL A 168 14.54 9.00 15.19
C VAL A 168 13.84 10.35 15.10
N GLU A 169 13.35 10.66 13.91
CA GLU A 169 12.47 11.79 13.65
C GLU A 169 11.11 11.26 13.20
N LEU A 170 10.05 11.60 13.94
CA LEU A 170 8.69 11.17 13.68
C LEU A 170 7.89 12.30 13.06
N ALA A 171 7.06 11.98 12.06
CA ALA A 171 5.97 12.83 11.60
C ALA A 171 4.67 12.36 12.26
N VAL A 172 4.10 13.19 13.14
CA VAL A 172 3.01 12.77 14.01
C VAL A 172 1.88 13.78 14.10
N THR A 173 0.70 13.31 14.50
CA THR A 173 -0.39 14.14 15.00
C THR A 173 -0.58 13.91 16.49
N GLU A 174 -0.76 14.98 17.26
CA GLU A 174 -1.04 14.89 18.70
C GLU A 174 -2.54 14.69 18.98
N LYS A 175 -2.85 13.65 19.76
CA LYS A 175 -4.21 13.29 20.15
C LYS A 175 -4.25 12.86 21.61
N GLU A 176 -4.99 13.58 22.44
CA GLU A 176 -5.38 13.17 23.81
C GLU A 176 -4.26 12.46 24.62
N GLY A 177 -3.05 13.03 24.62
CA GLY A 177 -1.91 12.50 25.40
C GLY A 177 -1.10 11.38 24.74
N HIS A 178 -1.33 11.08 23.47
CA HIS A 178 -0.49 10.19 22.66
C HIS A 178 -0.25 10.77 21.26
N TYR A 179 0.75 10.22 20.57
CA TYR A 179 1.03 10.56 19.18
C TYR A 179 0.52 9.48 18.22
N VAL A 180 -0.11 9.92 17.13
CA VAL A 180 -0.40 9.09 15.96
C VAL A 180 0.71 9.31 14.93
N VAL A 181 1.44 8.26 14.58
CA VAL A 181 2.63 8.34 13.73
C VAL A 181 2.33 7.97 12.29
N TYR A 182 2.78 8.82 11.36
CA TYR A 182 2.63 8.62 9.91
C TYR A 182 3.96 8.38 9.18
N ALA A 183 5.08 8.74 9.79
CA ALA A 183 6.39 8.31 9.33
C ALA A 183 7.44 8.31 10.44
N ILE A 184 8.43 7.45 10.26
CA ILE A 184 9.62 7.35 11.11
C ILE A 184 10.84 7.42 10.22
N ALA A 185 11.60 8.51 10.35
CA ALA A 185 12.91 8.65 9.74
C ALA A 185 13.99 8.29 10.75
N HIS A 186 14.99 7.55 10.30
CA HIS A 186 16.21 7.28 11.05
C HIS A 186 17.37 8.03 10.36
N PRO A 187 17.74 9.24 10.83
CA PRO A 187 18.73 10.09 10.16
C PRO A 187 20.10 9.43 10.00
N GLY A 188 20.55 8.67 11.02
CA GLY A 188 21.85 7.98 10.97
C GLY A 188 21.96 6.92 9.86
N LEU A 189 20.85 6.29 9.49
CA LEU A 189 20.78 5.27 8.44
C LEU A 189 20.24 5.83 7.11
N ARG A 190 19.73 7.08 7.11
CA ARG A 190 19.05 7.74 5.98
C ARG A 190 17.94 6.89 5.37
N ILE A 191 17.10 6.37 6.26
CA ILE A 191 15.97 5.52 5.93
C ILE A 191 14.70 6.09 6.55
N VAL A 192 13.59 5.95 5.85
CA VAL A 192 12.28 6.40 6.30
C VAL A 192 11.27 5.29 6.07
N SER A 193 10.52 4.95 7.12
CA SER A 193 9.30 4.14 7.01
C SER A 193 8.10 5.05 6.99
N MET A 194 7.18 4.84 6.05
CA MET A 194 6.05 5.72 5.79
C MET A 194 4.73 4.97 5.91
N THR A 195 3.64 5.68 6.20
CA THR A 195 2.30 5.11 6.02
C THR A 195 2.15 4.56 4.60
N PRO A 196 1.58 3.35 4.42
CA PRO A 196 1.54 2.68 3.13
C PRO A 196 1.02 3.55 1.97
N ARG A 197 1.64 3.41 0.79
CA ARG A 197 1.33 4.15 -0.45
C ARG A 197 1.68 5.65 -0.47
N CYS A 198 2.18 6.22 0.63
CA CYS A 198 2.68 7.61 0.68
C CYS A 198 4.15 7.71 0.20
N LYS A 199 4.39 7.52 -1.10
CA LYS A 199 5.76 7.32 -1.64
C LYS A 199 6.39 8.48 -2.40
N GLN A 200 5.58 9.47 -2.82
CA GLN A 200 6.05 10.54 -3.71
C GLN A 200 5.16 11.78 -3.59
N GLY A 201 5.72 12.94 -3.94
CA GLY A 201 4.99 14.20 -4.04
C GLY A 201 4.08 14.28 -5.27
N ILE A 202 3.20 15.27 -5.29
CA ILE A 202 2.20 15.52 -6.34
C ILE A 202 2.88 15.83 -7.66
N HIS A 203 3.90 16.69 -7.65
CA HIS A 203 4.57 17.10 -8.88
C HIS A 203 5.40 15.94 -9.45
N SER A 204 6.10 15.19 -8.59
CA SER A 204 6.77 13.96 -9.03
C SER A 204 5.79 12.96 -9.62
N ASN A 205 4.60 12.78 -9.03
CA ASN A 205 3.58 11.89 -9.56
C ASN A 205 3.12 12.36 -10.95
N ALA A 206 2.84 13.66 -11.12
CA ALA A 206 2.39 14.21 -12.40
C ALA A 206 3.42 13.96 -13.51
N LYS A 207 4.71 14.20 -13.24
CA LYS A 207 5.80 13.89 -14.18
C LYS A 207 5.88 12.40 -14.50
N TYR A 208 5.76 11.56 -13.47
CA TYR A 208 5.77 10.11 -13.64
C TYR A 208 4.62 9.62 -14.54
N GLN A 209 3.41 10.17 -14.36
CA GLN A 209 2.25 9.84 -15.18
C GLN A 209 2.44 10.28 -16.64
N ILE A 210 3.00 11.47 -16.90
CA ILE A 210 3.36 11.91 -18.26
C ILE A 210 4.32 10.90 -18.89
N CYS A 211 5.42 10.55 -18.20
CA CYS A 211 6.36 9.55 -18.72
C CYS A 211 5.67 8.21 -19.01
N GLY A 212 4.72 7.79 -18.15
CA GLY A 212 3.88 6.63 -18.36
C GLY A 212 3.00 6.73 -19.62
N THR A 213 2.42 7.90 -19.91
CA THR A 213 1.64 8.15 -21.13
C THR A 213 2.48 7.96 -22.38
N TRP A 214 3.70 8.50 -22.39
CA TRP A 214 4.63 8.32 -23.52
C TRP A 214 5.06 6.86 -23.68
N TYR A 215 5.35 6.16 -22.59
CA TYR A 215 5.68 4.74 -22.64
C TYR A 215 4.50 3.89 -23.11
N GLY A 216 3.27 4.19 -22.64
CA GLY A 216 2.05 3.54 -23.09
C GLY A 216 1.79 3.76 -24.58
N SER A 217 2.01 4.99 -25.08
CA SER A 217 1.96 5.32 -26.50
C SER A 217 2.95 4.48 -27.32
N LEU A 218 4.18 4.30 -26.82
CA LEU A 218 5.19 3.45 -27.47
C LEU A 218 4.80 1.96 -27.48
N VAL A 219 4.21 1.45 -26.39
CA VAL A 219 3.72 0.06 -26.32
C VAL A 219 2.56 -0.15 -27.29
N LEU A 220 1.60 0.78 -27.32
CA LEU A 220 0.49 0.74 -28.28
C LEU A 220 1.00 0.79 -29.72
N PHE A 221 1.95 1.67 -30.02
CA PHE A 221 2.63 1.71 -31.31
C PHE A 221 3.20 0.33 -31.68
N SER A 222 3.90 -0.32 -30.75
CA SER A 222 4.48 -1.65 -30.96
C SER A 222 3.41 -2.71 -31.25
N VAL A 223 2.27 -2.67 -30.56
CA VAL A 223 1.14 -3.59 -30.80
C VAL A 223 0.53 -3.36 -32.19
N PHE A 224 0.31 -2.12 -32.59
CA PHE A 224 -0.18 -1.79 -33.93
C PHE A 224 0.82 -2.22 -35.01
N MET A 225 2.12 -2.04 -34.79
CA MET A 225 3.15 -2.52 -35.71
C MET A 225 3.12 -4.04 -35.88
N ILE A 226 2.98 -4.80 -34.79
CA ILE A 226 2.86 -6.27 -34.87
C ILE A 226 1.59 -6.66 -35.63
N GLY A 227 0.46 -6.02 -35.34
CA GLY A 227 -0.79 -6.26 -36.05
C GLY A 227 -0.69 -5.98 -37.54
N GLY A 228 -0.10 -4.83 -37.90
CA GLY A 228 0.09 -4.39 -39.29
C GLY A 228 0.91 -5.35 -40.14
N ILE A 229 1.90 -6.04 -39.56
CA ILE A 229 2.73 -7.05 -40.28
C ILE A 229 1.86 -8.21 -40.83
N PHE A 230 0.75 -8.55 -40.18
CA PHE A 230 -0.13 -9.65 -40.60
C PHE A 230 -1.18 -9.26 -41.64
N TYR A 231 -1.29 -7.98 -42.01
CA TYR A 231 -2.22 -7.50 -43.03
C TYR A 231 -1.49 -7.19 -44.33
N GLU A 232 -1.82 -7.88 -45.43
CA GLU A 232 -1.13 -7.72 -46.72
C GLU A 232 -1.18 -6.28 -47.26
N GLN A 233 -2.31 -5.60 -47.13
CA GLN A 233 -2.49 -4.20 -47.54
C GLN A 233 -1.51 -3.24 -46.82
N VAL A 234 -1.10 -3.55 -45.60
CA VAL A 234 -0.19 -2.73 -44.79
C VAL A 234 1.28 -2.99 -45.15
N ARG A 235 1.60 -4.15 -45.74
CA ARG A 235 2.97 -4.46 -46.18
C ARG A 235 3.38 -3.70 -47.43
N GLU A 236 2.41 -3.36 -48.28
CA GLU A 236 2.65 -2.58 -49.50
C GLU A 236 3.02 -1.12 -49.17
N ASP A 237 2.31 -0.51 -48.21
CA ASP A 237 2.49 0.90 -47.81
C ASP A 237 2.97 1.05 -46.35
N ILE A 238 3.97 0.25 -45.96
CA ILE A 238 4.41 0.17 -44.55
C ILE A 238 4.96 1.50 -44.01
N ILE A 239 5.56 2.33 -44.88
CA ILE A 239 6.13 3.63 -44.51
C ILE A 239 5.00 4.60 -44.13
N ASP A 240 3.98 4.72 -44.98
CA ASP A 240 2.83 5.59 -44.74
C ASP A 240 2.04 5.13 -43.50
N TYR A 241 1.94 3.81 -43.29
CA TYR A 241 1.36 3.24 -42.09
C TYR A 241 2.13 3.62 -40.82
N ILE A 242 3.46 3.50 -40.82
CA ILE A 242 4.32 3.90 -39.70
C ILE A 242 4.18 5.40 -39.43
N GLU A 243 4.24 6.23 -40.47
CA GLU A 243 4.11 7.68 -40.34
C GLU A 243 2.76 8.08 -39.76
N TYR A 244 1.67 7.48 -40.25
CA TYR A 244 0.32 7.74 -39.76
C TYR A 244 0.14 7.31 -38.30
N ILE A 245 0.52 6.08 -37.94
CA ILE A 245 0.33 5.57 -36.58
C ILE A 245 1.24 6.29 -35.58
N SER A 246 2.50 6.57 -35.94
CA SER A 246 3.42 7.33 -35.09
C SER A 246 2.96 8.77 -34.90
N SER A 247 2.48 9.42 -35.95
CA SER A 247 1.93 10.78 -35.88
C SER A 247 0.67 10.83 -35.02
N PHE A 248 -0.26 9.89 -35.21
CA PHE A 248 -1.48 9.81 -34.42
C PHE A 248 -1.20 9.57 -32.94
N LEU A 249 -0.39 8.57 -32.61
CA LEU A 249 -0.04 8.25 -31.22
C LEU A 249 0.83 9.32 -30.56
N GLY A 250 1.71 9.97 -31.34
CA GLY A 250 2.51 11.10 -30.90
C GLY A 250 1.66 12.33 -30.58
N LEU A 251 0.71 12.69 -31.45
CA LEU A 251 -0.25 13.77 -31.23
C LEU A 251 -1.12 13.48 -30.00
N MET A 252 -1.63 12.25 -29.88
CA MET A 252 -2.42 11.85 -28.71
C MET A 252 -1.61 11.96 -27.42
N ALA A 253 -0.36 11.47 -27.39
CA ALA A 253 0.51 11.62 -26.23
C ALA A 253 0.80 13.10 -25.90
N MET A 254 0.99 13.94 -26.92
CA MET A 254 1.21 15.37 -26.76
C MET A 254 -0.01 16.09 -26.17
N VAL A 255 -1.22 15.75 -26.59
CA VAL A 255 -2.47 16.34 -26.07
C VAL A 255 -2.80 15.82 -24.68
N PHE A 256 -2.64 14.52 -24.42
CA PHE A 256 -2.98 13.95 -23.12
C PHE A 256 -1.97 14.30 -22.02
N SER A 257 -0.69 14.50 -22.34
CA SER A 257 0.34 14.85 -21.37
C SER A 257 -0.02 16.08 -20.49
N PRO A 258 -0.35 17.27 -21.05
CA PRO A 258 -0.75 18.43 -20.26
C PRO A 258 -2.09 18.24 -19.55
N LEU A 259 -3.04 17.50 -20.14
CA LEU A 259 -4.32 17.19 -19.50
C LEU A 259 -4.14 16.31 -18.25
N ILE A 260 -3.30 15.28 -18.34
CA ILE A 260 -2.95 14.40 -17.23
C ILE A 260 -2.22 15.18 -16.15
N TYR A 261 -1.25 16.01 -16.54
CA TYR A 261 -0.54 16.89 -15.60
C TYR A 261 -1.51 17.79 -14.84
N PHE A 262 -2.34 18.54 -15.56
CA PHE A 262 -3.31 19.45 -14.97
C PHE A 262 -4.30 18.72 -14.06
N SER A 263 -4.77 17.54 -14.48
CA SER A 263 -5.65 16.69 -13.67
C SER A 263 -5.00 16.26 -12.36
N CYS A 264 -3.73 15.80 -12.42
CA CYS A 264 -2.96 15.43 -11.22
C CYS A 264 -2.76 16.60 -10.26
N MET A 265 -2.54 17.81 -10.79
CA MET A 265 -2.36 19.02 -10.00
C MET A 265 -3.67 19.54 -9.40
N ARG A 266 -4.78 19.43 -10.14
CA ARG A 266 -6.10 19.93 -9.70
C ARG A 266 -6.73 19.05 -8.64
N ASN A 267 -6.65 17.73 -8.81
CA ASN A 267 -7.24 16.74 -7.90
C ASN A 267 -6.19 15.69 -7.51
N PRO A 268 -5.15 16.08 -6.75
CA PRO A 268 -4.13 15.15 -6.30
C PRO A 268 -4.74 14.11 -5.36
N LYS A 269 -4.29 12.87 -5.48
CA LYS A 269 -4.69 11.80 -4.57
C LYS A 269 -4.32 12.14 -3.13
N PRO A 270 -5.14 11.75 -2.15
CA PRO A 270 -4.89 12.05 -0.73
C PRO A 270 -3.59 11.43 -0.22
N THR A 271 -3.14 10.30 -0.77
CA THR A 271 -1.84 9.68 -0.47
C THR A 271 -0.66 10.59 -0.79
N PHE A 272 -0.70 11.34 -1.90
CA PHE A 272 0.36 12.27 -2.28
C PHE A 272 0.33 13.53 -1.40
N ARG A 273 -0.85 13.99 -0.99
CA ARG A 273 -0.98 15.10 -0.04
C ARG A 273 -0.35 14.76 1.30
N LEU A 274 -0.65 13.57 1.83
CA LEU A 274 -0.06 13.11 3.08
C LEU A 274 1.46 12.93 2.95
N ALA A 275 1.93 12.37 1.83
CA ALA A 275 3.37 12.24 1.57
C ALA A 275 4.08 13.60 1.59
N GLU A 276 3.54 14.62 0.92
CA GLU A 276 4.11 15.98 0.91
C GLU A 276 4.11 16.62 2.30
N GLU A 277 3.03 16.43 3.08
CA GLU A 277 2.96 16.94 4.45
C GLU A 277 4.05 16.30 5.32
N ILE A 278 4.22 14.98 5.21
CA ILE A 278 5.29 14.27 5.91
C ILE A 278 6.68 14.76 5.47
N PHE A 279 6.93 14.89 4.17
CA PHE A 279 8.21 15.39 3.65
C PHE A 279 8.50 16.81 4.14
N THR A 280 7.48 17.67 4.17
CA THR A 280 7.60 19.04 4.66
C THR A 280 7.97 19.05 6.14
N VAL A 281 7.28 18.26 6.95
CA VAL A 281 7.50 18.19 8.40
C VAL A 281 8.86 17.60 8.75
N LEU A 282 9.28 16.55 8.05
CA LEU A 282 10.60 15.94 8.22
C LEU A 282 11.75 16.80 7.62
N GLY A 283 11.44 17.93 6.98
CA GLY A 283 12.44 18.90 6.51
C GLY A 283 13.16 18.45 5.24
N PHE A 284 12.49 17.69 4.38
CA PHE A 284 13.03 17.31 3.09
C PHE A 284 13.13 18.49 2.11
N PRO A 285 14.16 18.52 1.24
CA PRO A 285 14.24 19.51 0.18
C PRO A 285 13.18 19.21 -0.90
N ASP A 286 12.46 20.24 -1.32
CA ASP A 286 11.42 20.21 -2.36
C ASP A 286 10.39 19.07 -2.22
N PRO A 287 9.54 19.08 -1.17
CA PRO A 287 8.56 18.01 -0.87
C PRO A 287 7.73 17.51 -2.06
N THR A 288 7.35 18.40 -2.97
CA THR A 288 6.48 18.09 -4.11
C THR A 288 7.18 17.29 -5.22
N GLU A 289 8.50 17.36 -5.29
CA GLU A 289 9.34 16.75 -6.32
C GLU A 289 9.94 15.39 -5.91
N ILE A 290 9.78 15.03 -4.63
CA ILE A 290 10.39 13.83 -4.07
C ILE A 290 9.72 12.57 -4.62
N ASN A 291 10.56 11.59 -4.95
CA ASN A 291 10.14 10.24 -5.27
C ASN A 291 11.02 9.23 -4.53
N LEU A 292 10.55 8.77 -3.37
CA LEU A 292 11.30 7.86 -2.52
C LEU A 292 11.53 6.51 -3.20
N GLU A 293 10.57 6.04 -3.99
CA GLU A 293 10.68 4.78 -4.73
C GLU A 293 11.83 4.82 -5.75
N LYS A 294 11.89 5.89 -6.55
CA LYS A 294 12.96 6.08 -7.55
C LYS A 294 14.32 6.27 -6.90
N PHE A 295 14.38 7.04 -5.82
CA PHE A 295 15.62 7.27 -5.07
C PHE A 295 16.15 5.95 -4.46
N THR A 296 15.27 5.20 -3.78
CA THR A 296 15.59 3.90 -3.18
C THR A 296 16.06 2.90 -4.23
N LYS A 297 15.39 2.81 -5.39
CA LYS A 297 15.82 1.95 -6.51
C LYS A 297 17.20 2.31 -7.02
N LYS A 298 17.51 3.61 -7.16
CA LYS A 298 18.85 4.07 -7.57
C LYS A 298 19.89 3.65 -6.53
N ARG A 299 19.62 3.88 -5.25
CA ARG A 299 20.54 3.53 -4.16
C ARG A 299 20.80 2.03 -4.07
N LEU A 300 19.77 1.20 -4.21
CA LEU A 300 19.90 -0.25 -4.25
C LEU A 300 20.73 -0.75 -5.44
N LYS A 301 20.65 -0.07 -6.61
CA LYS A 301 21.50 -0.39 -7.76
C LYS A 301 22.96 -0.03 -7.50
N GLU A 302 23.23 1.14 -6.90
CA GLU A 302 24.59 1.55 -6.51
C GLU A 302 25.22 0.57 -5.51
N ILE A 303 24.47 0.16 -4.48
CA ILE A 303 24.95 -0.82 -3.49
C ILE A 303 25.30 -2.15 -4.18
N LYS A 304 24.46 -2.63 -5.11
CA LYS A 304 24.73 -3.87 -5.85
C LYS A 304 25.94 -3.78 -6.78
N ALA A 305 26.14 -2.62 -7.41
CA ALA A 305 27.29 -2.39 -8.27
C ALA A 305 28.60 -2.36 -7.48
N ASN A 306 28.58 -1.76 -6.28
CA ASN A 306 29.75 -1.62 -5.43
C ASN A 306 30.10 -2.91 -4.66
N TYR A 307 29.11 -3.78 -4.40
CA TYR A 307 29.29 -5.03 -3.66
C TYR A 307 28.72 -6.23 -4.44
N PRO A 308 29.35 -6.64 -5.56
CA PRO A 308 28.83 -7.69 -6.44
C PRO A 308 28.80 -9.08 -5.77
N ASP A 309 29.66 -9.32 -4.78
CA ASP A 309 29.84 -10.63 -4.12
C ASP A 309 28.94 -10.84 -2.90
N GLY A 310 27.90 -10.02 -2.72
CA GLY A 310 26.91 -10.15 -1.63
C GLY A 310 27.44 -9.88 -0.21
N LYS A 311 28.72 -9.58 -0.08
CA LYS A 311 29.35 -9.07 1.15
C LYS A 311 29.23 -7.55 1.20
N ALA A 312 28.00 -7.06 1.40
CA ALA A 312 27.85 -5.75 2.03
C ALA A 312 28.56 -5.84 3.38
N ASP A 313 29.42 -4.86 3.67
CA ASP A 313 30.30 -4.86 4.83
C ASP A 313 29.59 -5.24 6.12
N LYS A 314 30.36 -5.86 7.02
CA LYS A 314 29.98 -6.26 8.38
C LYS A 314 29.66 -5.06 9.30
N GLU A 315 29.20 -3.94 8.77
CA GLU A 315 28.63 -2.83 9.52
C GLU A 315 27.12 -3.05 9.73
N GLY A 316 26.84 -4.04 10.58
CA GLY A 316 25.50 -4.38 11.08
C GLY A 316 24.64 -5.13 10.08
N GLU A 317 23.81 -6.03 10.59
CA GLU A 317 22.69 -6.66 9.86
C GLU A 317 21.70 -5.58 9.36
N ARG A 318 22.06 -4.80 8.35
CA ARG A 318 21.17 -3.78 7.77
C ARG A 318 20.13 -4.48 6.91
N VAL A 319 18.88 -4.47 7.37
CA VAL A 319 17.74 -4.90 6.56
C VAL A 319 17.53 -3.88 5.45
N LEU A 320 17.73 -4.30 4.20
CA LEU A 320 17.52 -3.46 3.03
C LEU A 320 16.02 -3.34 2.70
N PRO A 321 15.58 -2.19 2.15
CA PRO A 321 14.30 -2.06 1.46
C PRO A 321 14.08 -3.18 0.44
N ASP A 322 12.81 -3.57 0.24
CA ASP A 322 12.49 -4.61 -0.74
C ASP A 322 13.00 -4.24 -2.14
N LYS A 323 13.38 -5.25 -2.93
CA LYS A 323 13.97 -5.06 -4.27
C LYS A 323 13.05 -4.26 -5.21
N GLY A 324 11.73 -4.33 -4.99
CA GLY A 324 10.72 -3.61 -5.75
C GLY A 324 10.42 -2.20 -5.22
N CYS A 325 10.70 -1.92 -3.94
CA CYS A 325 10.29 -0.73 -3.21
C CYS A 325 8.76 -0.48 -3.24
N PHE A 326 7.99 -1.54 -3.48
CA PHE A 326 6.54 -1.44 -3.70
C PHE A 326 5.72 -1.84 -2.47
N LEU A 327 6.23 -2.79 -1.69
CA LEU A 327 5.44 -3.48 -0.68
C LEU A 327 5.98 -3.29 0.73
N SER A 328 7.25 -2.89 0.89
CA SER A 328 7.80 -2.64 2.22
C SER A 328 7.45 -1.27 2.77
N TYR A 329 7.08 -0.30 1.93
CA TYR A 329 6.86 1.11 2.31
C TYR A 329 7.99 1.71 3.16
N TYR A 330 9.19 1.20 2.93
CA TYR A 330 10.41 1.50 3.64
C TYR A 330 11.46 1.92 2.61
N TYR A 331 12.02 3.10 2.78
CA TYR A 331 12.74 3.80 1.72
C TYR A 331 14.06 4.38 2.22
N TYR A 332 15.02 4.51 1.30
CA TYR A 332 16.14 5.42 1.48
C TYR A 332 15.72 6.85 1.14
N TYR A 333 16.41 7.83 1.72
CA TYR A 333 16.08 9.23 1.53
C TYR A 333 17.29 10.16 1.56
#